data_AF-A0A0F4PVE7-F1
#
_entry.id   AF-A0A0F4PVE7-F1
#
_cell.length_a   1.000
_cell.length_b   1.000
_cell.length_c   1.000
_cell.angle_alpha   90.00
_cell.angle_beta   90.00
_cell.angle_gamma   90.00
#
_symmetry.space_group_name_H-M   'P 1'
#
loop_
_entity.id
_entity.type
_entity.pdbx_description
1 polymer ?
#
loop_
_entity_poly.entity_id
_entity_poly.type
_entity_poly.pdbx_seq_one_letter_code
_entity_poly.pdbx_strand_id
1 'polypeptide(L)'
;MKDLLSVHDYLFAQSDIGDWEGEEEFVTERYNELIHHAWERLDDDLSCERIDEIINGIWEQLRGDTALLDAEHEELMDWVEHYVDSAQDEQM
;
A
#
# COMPACT_ATOMS: atom_id res chain seq x y z
N MET A 1 10.53 -13.31 6.91
CA MET A 1 10.69 -13.47 5.46
C MET A 1 9.32 -13.47 4.85
N LYS A 2 9.19 -12.86 3.68
CA LYS A 2 7.93 -12.58 3.00
C LYS A 2 7.07 -13.83 2.77
N ASP A 3 7.69 -15.01 2.63
CA ASP A 3 7.01 -16.31 2.51
C ASP A 3 6.07 -16.68 3.68
N LEU A 4 6.23 -16.04 4.84
CA LEU A 4 5.38 -16.28 6.01
C LEU A 4 4.10 -15.44 6.03
N LEU A 5 3.97 -14.51 5.09
CA LEU A 5 2.89 -13.55 4.98
C LEU A 5 2.18 -13.70 3.63
N SER A 6 0.94 -13.23 3.56
CA SER A 6 0.20 -13.12 2.31
C SER A 6 -0.11 -11.67 2.00
N VAL A 7 -0.02 -11.28 0.72
CA VAL A 7 -0.53 -9.97 0.29
C VAL A 7 -1.99 -9.75 0.70
N HIS A 8 -2.79 -10.82 0.77
CA HIS A 8 -4.18 -10.78 1.21
C HIS A 8 -4.36 -10.32 2.67
N ASP A 9 -3.33 -10.43 3.50
CA ASP A 9 -3.39 -9.95 4.89
C ASP A 9 -3.42 -8.41 4.97
N TYR A 10 -3.07 -7.72 3.88
CA TYR A 10 -2.96 -6.27 3.79
C TYR A 10 -4.02 -5.60 2.91
N LEU A 11 -4.85 -6.40 2.24
CA LEU A 11 -5.93 -5.87 1.40
C LEU A 11 -7.12 -5.46 2.26
N PHE A 12 -7.80 -4.38 1.85
CA PHE A 12 -9.04 -3.98 2.47
C PHE A 12 -10.25 -4.49 1.71
N ALA A 13 -11.32 -4.80 2.44
CA ALA A 13 -12.65 -4.84 1.87
C ALA A 13 -13.26 -3.44 1.91
N GLN A 14 -14.30 -3.21 1.10
CA GLN A 14 -15.05 -1.95 1.09
C GLN A 14 -15.60 -1.57 2.48
N SER A 15 -15.88 -2.55 3.33
CA SER A 15 -16.35 -2.30 4.70
C SER A 15 -15.25 -1.83 5.66
N ASP A 16 -13.98 -2.03 5.30
CA ASP A 16 -12.82 -1.77 6.16
C ASP A 16 -12.06 -0.50 5.74
N ILE A 17 -12.24 -0.02 4.50
CA ILE A 17 -11.54 1.15 3.94
C ILE A 17 -11.93 2.48 4.61
N GLY A 18 -13.09 2.54 5.27
CA GLY A 18 -13.63 3.74 5.91
C GLY A 18 -14.75 4.42 5.11
N ASP A 19 -15.09 5.64 5.52
CA ASP A 19 -16.10 6.49 4.87
C ASP A 19 -15.42 7.37 3.81
N TRP A 20 -15.79 7.18 2.55
CA TRP A 20 -15.23 7.91 1.39
C TRP A 20 -16.33 8.59 0.58
N GLU A 21 -17.38 9.07 1.26
CA GLU A 21 -18.50 9.80 0.66
C GLU A 21 -19.19 9.05 -0.49
N GLY A 22 -19.21 7.71 -0.44
CA GLY A 22 -19.83 6.86 -1.47
C GLY A 22 -18.86 6.30 -2.52
N GLU A 23 -17.58 6.69 -2.47
CA GLU A 23 -16.53 6.20 -3.37
C GLU A 23 -15.72 5.04 -2.77
N GLU A 24 -16.25 4.34 -1.75
CA GLU A 24 -15.50 3.32 -1.00
C GLU A 24 -15.05 2.16 -1.90
N GLU A 25 -15.87 1.76 -2.87
CA GLU A 25 -15.54 0.69 -3.82
C GLU A 25 -14.30 1.06 -4.65
N PHE A 26 -14.32 2.28 -5.19
CA PHE A 26 -13.24 2.81 -6.01
C PHE A 26 -11.94 2.98 -5.23
N VAL A 27 -12.02 3.56 -4.02
CA VAL A 27 -10.85 3.72 -3.15
C VAL A 27 -10.29 2.37 -2.73
N THR A 28 -11.16 1.39 -2.43
CA THR A 28 -10.74 0.03 -2.06
C THR A 28 -10.02 -0.67 -3.21
N GLU A 29 -10.61 -0.66 -4.41
CA GLU A 29 -10.01 -1.29 -5.60
C GLU A 29 -8.65 -0.66 -5.89
N ARG A 30 -8.60 0.66 -5.94
CA ARG A 30 -7.37 1.42 -6.18
C ARG A 30 -6.31 1.16 -5.12
N TYR A 31 -6.65 1.22 -3.84
CA TYR A 31 -5.69 0.95 -2.76
C TYR A 31 -5.16 -0.49 -2.83
N ASN A 32 -6.04 -1.46 -3.07
CA ASN A 32 -5.62 -2.86 -3.18
C ASN A 32 -4.67 -3.09 -4.37
N GLU A 33 -4.87 -2.41 -5.50
CA GLU A 33 -3.92 -2.43 -6.63
C GLU A 33 -2.55 -1.87 -6.22
N LEU A 34 -2.52 -0.75 -5.49
CA LEU A 34 -1.28 -0.18 -4.96
C LEU A 34 -0.56 -1.16 -4.02
N ILE A 35 -1.30 -1.87 -3.16
CA ILE A 35 -0.70 -2.87 -2.26
C ILE A 35 -0.16 -4.08 -3.00
N HIS A 36 -0.87 -4.56 -4.04
CA HIS A 36 -0.34 -5.61 -4.90
C HIS A 36 0.98 -5.18 -5.56
N HIS A 37 1.02 -3.96 -6.06
CA HIS A 37 2.21 -3.42 -6.70
C HIS A 37 3.38 -3.27 -5.72
N ALA A 38 3.13 -2.69 -4.53
CA ALA A 38 4.13 -2.60 -3.46
C ALA A 38 4.66 -4.00 -3.08
N TRP A 39 3.76 -4.97 -2.95
CA TRP A 39 4.10 -6.34 -2.57
C TRP A 39 5.05 -7.02 -3.55
N GLU A 40 4.84 -6.83 -4.86
CA GLU A 40 5.72 -7.38 -5.89
C GLU A 40 7.13 -6.78 -5.82
N ARG A 41 7.25 -5.54 -5.33
CA ARG A 41 8.52 -4.82 -5.25
C ARG A 41 9.31 -5.06 -3.97
N LEU A 42 8.63 -5.44 -2.88
CA LEU A 42 9.28 -5.80 -1.63
C LEU A 42 10.23 -6.98 -1.81
N ASP A 43 11.42 -6.86 -1.20
CA ASP A 43 12.45 -7.91 -1.19
C ASP A 43 11.99 -9.10 -0.32
N ASP A 44 12.22 -10.32 -0.81
CA ASP A 44 11.78 -11.54 -0.15
C ASP A 44 12.52 -11.81 1.17
N ASP A 45 13.75 -11.28 1.33
CA ASP A 45 14.56 -11.39 2.54
C ASP A 45 14.10 -10.47 3.69
N LEU A 46 13.13 -9.58 3.45
CA LEU A 46 12.61 -8.68 4.50
C LEU A 46 11.97 -9.45 5.67
N SER A 47 12.12 -8.89 6.88
CA SER A 47 11.40 -9.39 8.06
C SER A 47 9.91 -9.07 7.94
N CYS A 48 9.07 -9.90 8.57
CA CYS A 48 7.62 -9.67 8.59
C CYS A 48 7.29 -8.30 9.18
N GLU A 49 7.98 -7.93 10.25
CA GLU A 49 7.83 -6.62 10.90
C GLU A 49 8.12 -5.46 9.94
N ARG A 50 9.15 -5.55 9.08
CA ARG A 50 9.42 -4.49 8.09
C ARG A 50 8.38 -4.45 6.98
N ILE A 51 7.92 -5.60 6.51
CA ILE A 51 6.84 -5.66 5.51
C ILE A 51 5.60 -4.99 6.08
N ASP A 52 5.23 -5.31 7.32
CA ASP A 52 4.12 -4.68 8.03
C ASP A 52 4.32 -3.16 8.12
N GLU A 53 5.50 -2.69 8.52
CA GLU A 53 5.77 -1.26 8.64
C GLU A 53 5.69 -0.51 7.30
N ILE A 54 6.23 -1.09 6.22
CA ILE A 54 6.20 -0.48 4.88
C ILE A 54 4.75 -0.43 4.36
N ILE A 55 4.04 -1.56 4.38
CA ILE A 55 2.69 -1.63 3.84
C ILE A 55 1.71 -0.77 4.65
N ASN A 56 1.78 -0.79 5.99
CA ASN A 56 0.95 0.09 6.82
C ASN A 56 1.32 1.56 6.61
N GLY A 57 2.60 1.87 6.38
CA GLY A 57 3.05 3.23 6.07
C GLY A 57 2.44 3.78 4.78
N ILE A 58 2.25 2.96 3.74
CA ILE A 58 1.52 3.36 2.51
C ILE A 58 0.10 3.82 2.86
N TRP A 59 -0.63 3.03 3.64
CA TRP A 59 -1.97 3.41 4.08
C TRP A 59 -1.99 4.69 4.91
N GLU A 60 -1.04 4.84 5.84
CA GLU A 60 -0.99 6.01 6.71
C GLU A 60 -0.79 7.32 5.94
N GLN A 61 -0.02 7.29 4.86
CA GLN A 61 0.19 8.45 3.98
C GLN A 61 -1.03 8.72 3.10
N LEU A 62 -1.64 7.68 2.53
CA LEU A 62 -2.73 7.83 1.56
C LEU A 62 -4.09 8.11 2.20
N ARG A 63 -4.40 7.51 3.36
CA ARG A 63 -5.71 7.64 4.02
C ARG A 63 -6.00 9.03 4.57
N GLY A 64 -4.95 9.83 4.80
CA GLY A 64 -5.05 11.18 5.36
C GLY A 64 -5.24 12.25 4.28
N ASP A 65 -5.14 11.87 3.02
CA ASP A 65 -5.14 12.76 1.86
C ASP A 65 -6.26 12.37 0.88
N THR A 66 -6.64 13.30 -0.01
CA THR A 66 -7.58 13.01 -1.09
C THR A 66 -6.88 12.43 -2.33
N ALA A 67 -5.57 12.18 -2.27
CA ALA A 67 -4.77 11.58 -3.33
C ALA A 67 -5.40 10.29 -3.91
N LEU A 68 -5.98 9.42 -3.09
CA LEU A 68 -6.66 8.21 -3.58
C LEU A 68 -7.88 8.51 -4.47
N LEU A 69 -8.46 9.70 -4.40
CA LEU A 69 -9.57 10.15 -5.25
C LEU A 69 -9.07 11.03 -6.40
N ASP A 70 -8.19 11.98 -6.09
CA ASP A 70 -7.83 13.09 -6.97
C ASP A 70 -6.61 12.82 -7.86
N ALA A 71 -5.66 12.01 -7.40
CA ALA A 71 -4.41 11.76 -8.14
C ALA A 71 -4.62 10.77 -9.29
N GLU A 72 -3.79 10.90 -10.32
CA GLU A 72 -3.76 9.91 -11.39
C GLU A 72 -3.19 8.59 -10.87
N HIS A 73 -3.72 7.48 -11.35
CA HIS A 73 -3.29 6.16 -10.89
C HIS A 73 -1.79 5.91 -11.14
N GLU A 74 -1.25 6.37 -12.28
CA GLU A 74 0.18 6.25 -12.61
C GLU A 74 1.05 7.02 -11.60
N GLU A 75 0.62 8.21 -11.17
CA GLU A 75 1.33 9.00 -10.15
C GLU A 75 1.34 8.30 -8.78
N LEU A 76 0.22 7.65 -8.42
CA LEU A 76 0.14 6.87 -7.18
C LEU A 76 1.03 5.63 -7.22
N MET A 77 1.09 4.95 -8.35
CA MET A 77 1.97 3.79 -8.56
C MET A 77 3.44 4.21 -8.43
N ASP A 78 3.86 5.28 -9.13
CA ASP A 78 5.20 5.84 -9.04
C ASP A 78 5.55 6.27 -7.60
N TRP A 79 4.60 6.88 -6.89
CA TRP A 79 4.79 7.25 -5.50
C TRP A 79 4.99 6.04 -4.59
N VAL A 80 4.19 4.99 -4.76
CA VAL A 80 4.32 3.73 -4.02
C VAL A 80 5.67 3.07 -4.30
N GLU A 81 6.11 3.00 -5.57
CA GLU A 81 7.43 2.49 -5.91
C GLU A 81 8.53 3.23 -5.17
N HIS A 82 8.49 4.56 -5.21
CA HIS A 82 9.50 5.39 -4.57
C HIS A 82 9.49 5.23 -3.04
N TYR A 83 8.29 5.15 -2.45
CA TYR A 83 8.14 4.95 -1.01
C TYR A 83 8.71 3.60 -0.57
N VAL A 84 8.37 2.52 -1.29
CA VAL A 84 8.86 1.16 -1.01
C VAL A 84 10.37 1.10 -1.15
N ASP A 85 10.91 1.60 -2.27
CA ASP A 85 12.36 1.64 -2.51
C ASP A 85 13.09 2.40 -1.39
N SER A 86 12.61 3.60 -1.04
CA SER A 86 13.20 4.40 0.03
C SER A 86 13.14 3.70 1.39
N ALA A 87 11.99 3.11 1.75
CA ALA A 87 11.80 2.48 3.06
C ALA A 87 12.63 1.19 3.23
N GLN A 88 12.99 0.55 2.12
CA GLN A 88 13.93 -0.57 2.07
C GLN A 88 15.39 -0.10 2.13
N ASP A 89 15.74 0.97 1.42
CA ASP A 89 17.10 1.52 1.36
C ASP A 89 17.57 2.14 2.69
N GLU A 90 16.68 2.67 3.53
CA GLU A 90 17.00 3.22 4.86
C GLU A 90 17.67 2.21 5.82
N GLN A 91 17.83 0.95 5.40
CA GLN A 91 18.51 -0.14 6.13
C GLN A 91 19.87 -0.56 5.53
N MET A 92 20.38 0.07 4.45
CA MET A 92 21.73 -0.17 3.90
C MET A 92 22.83 0.67 4.57
#